data_AF-A0A0D7KBB7-F1
#
_entry.id   AF-A0A0D7KBB7-F1
#
_cell.length_a   1.000
_cell.length_b   1.000
_cell.length_c   1.000
_cell.angle_alpha   90.00
_cell.angle_beta   90.00
_cell.angle_gamma   90.00
#
_symmetry.space_group_name_H-M   'P 1'
#
loop_
_entity.id
_entity.type
_entity.pdbx_description
1 polymer ?
#
loop_
_entity_poly.entity_id
_entity_poly.type
_entity_poly.pdbx_seq_one_letter_code
_entity_poly.pdbx_strand_id
1 'polypeptide(L)'
;MTQRQWPAETKQRAEKAMADLEAFYDTIQERTPYGRLQVMPKFQPARFAVVAISDGDPYIMQKLTSLEGVLRKLTLQRQPAGFNETAAMVEGLGLLSRVRAQLHMHGLVEHYSRPSV
;
A
#
# COMPACT_ATOMS: atom_id res chain seq x y z
N MET A 1 -23.35 -10.27 6.91
CA MET A 1 -22.98 -9.08 7.72
C MET A 1 -23.33 -7.86 6.89
N THR A 2 -24.14 -6.95 7.42
CA THR A 2 -24.48 -5.69 6.73
C THR A 2 -23.25 -4.78 6.77
N GLN A 3 -22.75 -4.36 5.60
CA GLN A 3 -21.60 -3.45 5.54
C GLN A 3 -21.91 -2.15 6.30
N ARG A 4 -20.95 -1.68 7.10
CA ARG A 4 -21.05 -0.39 7.77
C ARG A 4 -21.25 0.69 6.70
N GLN A 5 -22.33 1.47 6.81
CA GLN A 5 -22.56 2.59 5.90
C GLN A 5 -21.70 3.77 6.33
N TRP A 6 -20.69 4.07 5.53
CA TRP A 6 -19.83 5.24 5.72
C TRP A 6 -20.34 6.44 4.92
N PRO A 7 -20.16 7.67 5.44
CA PRO A 7 -20.41 8.88 4.66
C PRO A 7 -19.61 8.88 3.35
N ALA A 8 -20.18 9.47 2.29
CA ALA A 8 -19.54 9.53 0.97
C ALA A 8 -18.14 10.17 1.03
N GLU A 9 -17.98 11.22 1.83
CA GLU A 9 -16.69 11.89 2.04
C GLU A 9 -15.63 10.94 2.66
N THR A 10 -16.03 10.08 3.60
CA THR A 10 -15.13 9.09 4.21
C THR A 10 -14.71 8.04 3.19
N LYS A 11 -15.64 7.56 2.35
CA LYS A 11 -15.30 6.63 1.25
C LYS A 11 -14.36 7.27 0.23
N GLN A 12 -14.61 8.52 -0.15
CA GLN A 12 -13.74 9.25 -1.08
C GLN A 12 -12.34 9.44 -0.51
N ARG A 13 -12.22 9.76 0.79
CA ARG A 13 -10.92 9.84 1.48
C ARG A 13 -10.22 8.49 1.54
N ALA A 14 -10.95 7.40 1.74
CA ALA A 14 -10.40 6.05 1.74
C ALA A 14 -9.87 5.64 0.37
N GLU A 15 -10.64 5.88 -0.69
CA GLU A 15 -10.22 5.63 -2.08
C GLU A 15 -8.98 6.43 -2.43
N LYS A 16 -8.96 7.72 -2.07
CA LYS A 16 -7.79 8.57 -2.28
C LYS A 16 -6.57 8.04 -1.52
N ALA A 17 -6.71 7.68 -0.25
CA ALA A 17 -5.61 7.14 0.55
C ALA A 17 -5.06 5.84 -0.04
N MET A 18 -5.93 4.95 -0.53
CA MET A 18 -5.52 3.72 -1.19
C MET A 18 -4.84 4.00 -2.53
N ALA A 19 -5.39 4.89 -3.36
CA ALA A 19 -4.81 5.27 -4.65
C ALA A 19 -3.45 5.95 -4.50
N ASP A 20 -3.28 6.83 -3.50
CA ASP A 20 -2.00 7.49 -3.21
C ASP A 20 -0.95 6.45 -2.77
N LEU A 21 -1.36 5.41 -2.02
CA LEU A 21 -0.50 4.30 -1.62
C LEU A 21 -0.12 3.38 -2.80
N GLU A 22 -1.07 3.06 -3.68
CA GLU A 22 -0.85 2.29 -4.91
C GLU A 22 0.09 3.05 -5.86
N ALA A 23 -0.17 4.33 -6.12
CA ALA A 23 0.68 5.16 -6.98
C ALA A 23 2.10 5.34 -6.42
N PHE A 24 2.25 5.44 -5.09
CA PHE A 24 3.56 5.40 -4.46
C PHE A 24 4.29 4.08 -4.78
N TYR A 25 3.59 2.95 -4.72
CA TYR A 25 4.19 1.66 -4.98
C TYR A 25 4.56 1.46 -6.45
N ASP A 26 3.71 1.89 -7.38
CA ASP A 26 4.03 1.90 -8.82
C ASP A 26 5.31 2.72 -9.07
N THR A 27 5.44 3.88 -8.41
CA THR A 27 6.67 4.70 -8.46
C THR A 27 7.91 3.93 -7.96
N ILE A 28 7.76 3.05 -6.96
CA ILE A 28 8.85 2.21 -6.46
C ILE A 28 9.23 1.16 -7.49
N GLN A 29 8.26 0.54 -8.17
CA GLN A 29 8.49 -0.49 -9.17
C GLN A 29 9.32 0.03 -10.36
N GLU A 30 9.04 1.25 -10.81
CA GLU A 30 9.69 1.87 -11.98
C GLU A 30 11.09 2.42 -11.73
N ARG A 31 11.50 2.56 -10.46
CA ARG A 31 12.76 3.24 -10.08
C ARG A 31 13.87 2.25 -9.77
N THR A 32 15.11 2.69 -10.00
CA THR A 32 16.31 2.00 -9.50
C THR A 32 16.38 2.08 -7.96
N PRO A 33 17.19 1.25 -7.27
CA PRO A 33 17.34 1.33 -5.82
C PRO A 33 17.67 2.74 -5.29
N TYR A 34 18.55 3.47 -5.98
CA TYR A 34 18.85 4.86 -5.65
C TYR A 34 17.64 5.78 -5.81
N GLY A 35 16.90 5.65 -6.92
CA GLY A 35 15.67 6.41 -7.15
C GLY A 35 14.56 6.09 -6.13
N ARG A 36 14.46 4.83 -5.69
CA ARG A 36 13.52 4.40 -4.63
C ARG A 36 13.83 5.06 -3.30
N LEU A 37 15.12 5.12 -2.93
CA LEU A 37 15.55 5.76 -1.69
C LEU A 37 15.12 7.24 -1.63
N GLN A 38 15.19 7.96 -2.75
CA GLN A 38 14.78 9.36 -2.83
C GLN A 38 13.27 9.57 -2.64
N VAL A 39 12.43 8.61 -3.06
CA VAL A 39 10.97 8.73 -2.93
C VAL A 39 10.43 8.09 -1.65
N MET A 40 11.22 7.28 -0.95
CA MET A 40 10.83 6.60 0.29
C MET A 40 10.18 7.51 1.34
N PRO A 41 10.59 8.79 1.54
CA PRO A 41 9.91 9.69 2.46
C PRO A 41 8.41 9.89 2.17
N LYS A 42 7.97 9.71 0.91
CA LYS A 42 6.56 9.81 0.51
C LYS A 42 5.69 8.64 1.01
N PHE A 43 6.32 7.55 1.47
CA PHE A 43 5.59 6.41 2.03
C PHE A 43 4.85 6.78 3.33
N GLN A 44 5.48 7.54 4.23
CA GLN A 44 4.89 7.82 5.54
C GLN A 44 3.55 8.59 5.44
N PRO A 45 3.43 9.68 4.63
CA PRO A 45 2.14 10.33 4.42
C PRO A 45 1.06 9.39 3.88
N ALA A 46 1.37 8.56 2.88
CA ALA A 46 0.42 7.60 2.30
C ALA A 46 -0.02 6.55 3.34
N ARG A 47 0.94 6.02 4.11
CA ARG A 47 0.68 5.10 5.23
C ARG A 47 -0.23 5.74 6.28
N PHE A 48 0.06 6.96 6.71
CA PHE A 48 -0.74 7.65 7.73
C PHE A 48 -2.18 7.88 7.27
N ALA A 49 -2.39 8.27 6.02
CA ALA A 49 -3.73 8.45 5.46
C ALA A 49 -4.56 7.15 5.53
N VAL A 50 -3.94 6.01 5.19
CA VAL A 50 -4.61 4.69 5.26
C VAL A 50 -4.87 4.27 6.71
N VAL A 51 -3.92 4.47 7.63
CA VAL A 51 -4.12 4.15 9.05
C VAL A 51 -5.26 4.99 9.64
N ALA A 52 -5.27 6.29 9.37
CA ALA A 52 -6.29 7.21 9.88
C ALA A 52 -7.69 6.84 9.38
N ILE A 53 -7.86 6.52 8.09
CA ILE A 53 -9.17 6.16 7.55
C ILE A 53 -9.66 4.78 8.00
N SER A 54 -8.74 3.89 8.37
CA SER A 54 -9.05 2.57 8.93
C SER A 54 -9.33 2.57 10.43
N ASP A 55 -9.30 3.73 11.09
CA ASP A 55 -9.42 3.86 12.54
C ASP A 55 -8.39 2.99 13.30
N GLY A 56 -7.18 2.89 12.75
CA GLY A 56 -6.11 2.08 13.35
C GLY A 56 -6.35 0.56 13.31
N ASP A 57 -7.05 0.03 12.30
CA ASP A 57 -7.25 -1.41 12.14
C ASP A 57 -5.92 -2.19 12.29
N PRO A 58 -5.81 -3.11 13.27
CA PRO A 58 -4.55 -3.79 13.57
C PRO A 58 -4.01 -4.64 12.40
N TYR A 59 -4.89 -5.21 11.58
CA TYR A 59 -4.49 -6.00 10.42
C TYR A 59 -3.90 -5.09 9.33
N ILE A 60 -4.54 -3.94 9.05
CA ILE A 60 -4.02 -2.92 8.12
C ILE A 60 -2.67 -2.40 8.60
N MET A 61 -2.55 -2.04 9.88
CA MET A 61 -1.29 -1.58 10.47
C MET A 61 -0.18 -2.63 10.34
N GLN A 62 -0.50 -3.91 10.56
CA GLN A 62 0.44 -5.00 10.37
C GLN A 62 0.90 -5.07 8.90
N LYS A 63 -0.02 -5.05 7.93
CA LYS A 63 0.33 -5.14 6.50
C LYS A 63 1.13 -3.95 6.01
N LEU A 64 0.82 -2.74 6.46
CA LEU A 64 1.59 -1.53 6.15
C LEU A 64 3.00 -1.59 6.76
N THR A 65 3.15 -2.16 7.96
CA THR A 65 4.47 -2.36 8.59
C THR A 65 5.29 -3.40 7.81
N SER A 66 4.67 -4.51 7.38
CA SER A 66 5.33 -5.48 6.50
C SER A 66 5.73 -4.84 5.17
N LEU A 67 4.87 -4.00 4.60
CA LEU A 67 5.13 -3.29 3.35
C LEU A 67 6.33 -2.34 3.51
N GLU A 68 6.42 -1.61 4.62
CA GLU A 68 7.58 -0.79 4.95
C GLU A 68 8.87 -1.63 4.96
N GLY A 69 8.83 -2.83 5.52
CA GLY A 69 9.96 -3.77 5.53
C GLY A 69 10.39 -4.18 4.12
N VAL A 70 9.44 -4.51 3.24
CA VAL A 70 9.70 -4.82 1.83
C VAL A 70 10.32 -3.62 1.11
N LEU A 71 9.74 -2.43 1.28
CA LEU A 71 10.24 -1.20 0.67
C LEU A 71 11.67 -0.87 1.10
N ARG A 72 11.99 -1.04 2.39
CA ARG A 72 13.35 -0.86 2.90
C ARG A 72 14.34 -1.78 2.20
N LYS A 73 14.00 -3.06 2.03
CA LYS A 73 14.84 -4.01 1.25
C LYS A 73 15.03 -3.52 -0.19
N LEU A 74 13.96 -3.12 -0.86
CA LEU A 74 13.99 -2.61 -2.25
C LEU A 74 14.81 -1.33 -2.42
N THR A 75 14.96 -0.51 -1.38
CA THR A 75 15.76 0.71 -1.37
C THR A 75 17.25 0.49 -1.06
N LEU A 76 17.65 -0.72 -0.63
CA LEU A 76 19.05 -1.00 -0.32
C LEU A 76 19.91 -0.84 -1.57
N GLN A 77 20.91 0.04 -1.48
CA GLN A 77 21.87 0.25 -2.57
C GLN A 77 22.75 -0.98 -2.82
N ARG A 78 22.97 -1.79 -1.78
CA ARG A 78 23.67 -3.08 -1.86
C ARG A 78 22.72 -4.17 -1.40
N GLN A 79 22.22 -4.92 -2.36
CA GLN A 79 21.37 -6.08 -2.07
C GLN A 79 22.22 -7.25 -1.57
N PRO A 80 21.73 -8.03 -0.61
CA PRO A 80 22.42 -9.25 -0.17
C PRO A 80 22.49 -10.28 -1.29
N ALA A 81 23.46 -11.19 -1.22
CA ALA A 81 23.58 -12.29 -2.16
C ALA A 81 22.29 -13.13 -2.18
N GLY A 82 21.77 -13.42 -3.37
CA GLY A 82 20.52 -14.16 -3.55
C GLY A 82 19.24 -13.34 -3.36
N PHE A 83 19.33 -12.01 -3.22
CA PHE A 83 18.14 -11.16 -3.21
C PHE A 83 17.38 -11.25 -4.53
N ASN A 84 16.10 -11.60 -4.44
CA ASN A 84 15.19 -11.63 -5.57
C ASN A 84 14.26 -10.41 -5.52
N GLU A 85 14.59 -9.42 -6.34
CA GLU A 85 13.85 -8.17 -6.42
C GLU A 85 12.42 -8.38 -6.90
N THR A 86 12.21 -9.22 -7.91
CA THR A 86 10.87 -9.54 -8.42
C THR A 86 10.01 -10.18 -7.34
N ALA A 87 10.56 -11.11 -6.55
CA ALA A 87 9.83 -11.73 -5.45
C ALA A 87 9.44 -10.69 -4.38
N ALA A 88 10.36 -9.77 -4.02
CA ALA A 88 10.06 -8.69 -3.09
C ALA A 88 8.98 -7.73 -3.64
N MET A 89 8.97 -7.46 -4.95
CA MET A 89 7.91 -6.68 -5.60
C MET A 89 6.55 -7.39 -5.56
N VAL A 90 6.51 -8.69 -5.83
CA VAL A 90 5.28 -9.48 -5.74
C VAL A 90 4.77 -9.53 -4.29
N GLU A 91 5.67 -9.66 -3.31
CA GLU A 91 5.32 -9.61 -1.90
C GLU A 91 4.65 -8.28 -1.53
N GLY A 92 5.24 -7.15 -1.95
CA GLY A 92 4.68 -5.83 -1.68
C GLY A 92 3.32 -5.59 -2.34
N LEU A 93 3.13 -6.01 -3.59
CA LEU A 93 1.80 -6.00 -4.24
C LEU A 93 0.79 -6.84 -3.47
N GLY A 94 1.18 -8.02 -3.00
CA GLY A 94 0.32 -8.88 -2.18
C GLY A 94 -0.07 -8.25 -0.84
N LEU A 95 0.78 -7.40 -0.25
CA LEU A 95 0.47 -6.65 0.97
C LEU A 95 -0.51 -5.51 0.68
N LEU A 96 -0.32 -4.76 -0.40
CA LEU A 96 -1.25 -3.71 -0.86
C LEU A 96 -2.64 -4.26 -1.15
N SER A 97 -2.71 -5.37 -1.89
CA SER A 97 -3.97 -6.05 -2.19
C SER A 97 -4.72 -6.44 -0.91
N ARG A 98 -4.02 -6.91 0.12
CA ARG A 98 -4.62 -7.23 1.43
C ARG A 98 -5.13 -6.00 2.18
N VAL A 99 -4.41 -4.87 2.12
CA VAL A 99 -4.87 -3.60 2.70
C VAL A 99 -6.16 -3.15 2.02
N ARG A 100 -6.19 -3.14 0.68
CA ARG A 100 -7.39 -2.78 -0.08
C ARG A 100 -8.56 -3.71 0.23
N ALA A 101 -8.31 -5.02 0.26
CA ALA A 101 -9.33 -6.01 0.59
C ALA A 101 -9.93 -5.79 1.99
N GLN A 102 -9.10 -5.46 2.98
CA GLN A 102 -9.57 -5.15 4.34
C GLN A 102 -10.43 -3.88 4.36
N LEU A 103 -9.98 -2.80 3.71
CA LEU A 103 -10.78 -1.58 3.58
C LEU A 103 -12.11 -1.84 2.87
N HIS A 104 -12.12 -2.72 1.86
CA HIS A 104 -13.33 -3.10 1.14
C HIS A 104 -14.29 -3.91 2.04
N MET A 105 -13.78 -4.84 2.85
CA MET A 105 -14.60 -5.57 3.83
C MET A 105 -15.22 -4.63 4.86
N HIS A 106 -14.52 -3.55 5.22
CA HIS A 106 -15.05 -2.48 6.07
C HIS A 106 -16.06 -1.56 5.37
N GLY A 107 -16.26 -1.69 4.05
CA GLY A 107 -17.12 -0.83 3.25
C GLY A 107 -16.55 0.58 3.00
N LEU A 108 -15.24 0.76 3.20
CA LEU A 108 -14.54 2.05 3.04
C LEU A 108 -14.14 2.31 1.59
N VAL A 109 -13.70 1.28 0.87
CA VAL A 109 -13.35 1.37 -0.56
C VAL A 109 -14.24 0.43 -1.36
N GLU A 110 -14.51 0.81 -2.60
CA GLU A 110 -15.19 -0.01 -3.57
C GLU A 110 -14.21 -0.98 -4.24
N HIS A 111 -14.75 -2.07 -4.79
CA HIS A 111 -13.98 -3.05 -5.52
C HIS A 111 -13.37 -2.37 -6.75
N TYR A 112 -12.05 -2.27 -6.82
CA TYR A 112 -11.36 -1.83 -8.02
C TYR A 112 -11.27 -3.02 -8.97
N SER A 113 -12.18 -3.07 -9.94
CA SER A 113 -11.94 -3.78 -11.19
C SER A 113 -10.81 -3.05 -11.90
N ARG A 114 -9.58 -3.58 -11.83
CA ARG A 114 -8.49 -3.12 -12.70
C ARG A 114 -9.02 -3.16 -14.14
N PRO A 115 -8.92 -2.07 -14.94
CA PRO A 115 -9.35 -2.13 -16.33
C PRO A 115 -8.60 -3.28 -17.00
N SER A 116 -9.35 -4.21 -17.58
CA SER A 116 -8.77 -5.21 -18.47
C SER A 116 -8.20 -4.45 -19.67
N VAL A 117 -6.90 -4.64 -19.90
CA VAL A 117 -6.21 -4.13 -21.10
C VAL A 117 -6.83 -4.78 -22.33
#